data_AF-A0A8T6UUX1-F1
#
_entry.id   AF-A0A8T6UUX1-F1
#
_cell.length_a   1.000
_cell.length_b   1.000
_cell.length_c   1.000
_cell.angle_alpha   90.00
_cell.angle_beta   90.00
_cell.angle_gamma   90.00
#
_symmetry.space_group_name_H-M   'P 1'
#
loop_
_entity.id
_entity.type
_entity.pdbx_description
1 polymer ?
#
loop_
_entity_poly.entity_id
_entity_poly.type
_entity_poly.pdbx_seq_one_letter_code
_entity_poly.pdbx_strand_id
1 'polypeptide(L)' 'MINNNDVVNQLVLKGTTTIGVVFKNGVILASDTRVTMGSYVAHKRGKKIY' A
#
# COMPACT_ATOMS: atom_id res chain seq x y z
N MET A 1 5.20 15.95 -22.87
CA MET A 1 3.99 15.11 -22.81
C MET A 1 4.30 13.96 -21.87
N ILE A 2 3.70 13.95 -20.67
CA ILE A 2 3.93 12.88 -19.69
C ILE A 2 3.23 11.64 -20.23
N ASN A 3 3.95 10.52 -20.35
CA ASN A 3 3.40 9.30 -20.88
C ASN A 3 2.43 8.73 -19.83
N ASN A 4 1.28 8.18 -20.23
CA ASN A 4 0.29 7.63 -19.28
C ASN A 4 0.91 6.56 -18.36
N ASN A 5 1.97 5.89 -18.82
CA ASN A 5 2.74 4.92 -18.06
C ASN A 5 3.45 5.52 -16.83
N ASP A 6 3.88 6.79 -16.89
CA ASP A 6 4.60 7.45 -15.79
C ASP A 6 3.63 7.83 -14.65
N VAL A 7 2.40 8.20 -15.00
CA VAL A 7 1.33 8.53 -14.05
C VAL A 7 0.91 7.31 -13.25
N VAL A 8 0.75 6.15 -13.91
CA VAL A 8 0.41 4.88 -13.26
C VAL A 8 1.52 4.46 -12.28
N ASN A 9 2.79 4.54 -12.70
CA ASN A 9 3.92 4.21 -11.81
C ASN A 9 3.99 5.12 -10.56
N GLN A 10 3.67 6.41 -10.70
CA GLN A 10 3.62 7.30 -9.55
C GLN A 10 2.47 7.00 -8.59
N LEU A 11 1.33 6.52 -9.09
CA LEU A 11 0.18 6.14 -8.27
C LEU A 11 0.41 4.81 -7.55
N VAL A 12 1.11 3.85 -8.18
CA VAL A 12 1.49 2.57 -7.54
C VAL A 12 2.39 2.80 -6.33
N LEU A 13 3.23 3.84 -6.36
CA LEU A 13 4.15 4.19 -5.25
C LEU A 13 3.50 5.08 -4.18
N LYS A 14 2.31 5.62 -4.42
CA LYS A 14 1.64 6.56 -3.49
C LYS A 14 0.44 5.90 -2.86
N GLY A 15 0.58 5.51 -1.59
CA GLY A 15 -0.50 4.89 -0.84
C GLY A 15 -0.01 4.18 0.42
N THR A 16 -0.53 2.99 0.63
CA THR A 16 -0.31 2.17 1.82
C THR A 16 0.61 1.01 1.47
N THR A 17 1.66 0.80 2.27
CA THR A 17 2.67 -0.22 1.98
C THR A 17 2.18 -1.59 2.45
N THR A 18 2.06 -2.53 1.51
CA THR A 18 1.74 -3.94 1.81
C THR A 18 2.82 -4.84 1.24
N ILE A 19 3.32 -5.76 2.04
CA ILE A 19 4.39 -6.70 1.71
C ILE A 19 3.87 -8.12 1.93
N GLY A 20 4.16 -9.01 0.97
CA GLY A 20 3.90 -10.43 1.08
C GLY A 20 5.19 -11.23 0.95
N VAL A 21 5.38 -12.24 1.80
CA VAL A 21 6.52 -13.17 1.76
C VAL A 21 6.00 -14.58 1.62
N VAL A 22 6.44 -15.28 0.58
CA VAL A 22 6.16 -16.71 0.37
C VAL A 22 7.33 -17.52 0.91
N PHE A 23 7.02 -18.56 1.69
CA PHE A 23 7.98 -19.52 2.18
C PHE A 23 7.46 -20.94 1.94
N LYS A 24 8.31 -21.95 2.11
CA LYS A 24 8.08 -23.34 1.66
C LYS A 24 6.68 -23.90 2.00
N ASN A 25 6.09 -23.50 3.12
CA ASN A 25 4.82 -24.02 3.62
C ASN A 25 3.79 -22.92 3.94
N GLY A 26 3.92 -21.71 3.39
CA GLY A 26 2.94 -20.67 3.66
C GLY A 26 3.25 -19.30 3.09
N VAL A 27 2.40 -18.35 3.44
CA VAL A 27 2.52 -16.95 3.07
C VAL A 27 2.31 -16.07 4.29
N ILE A 28 3.13 -15.02 4.42
CA ILE A 28 2.95 -13.95 5.40
C ILE A 28 2.56 -12.69 4.64
N LEU A 29 1.53 -12.00 5.13
CA LEU A 29 1.13 -10.69 4.65
C LEU A 29 1.31 -9.69 5.78
N ALA A 30 1.95 -8.57 5.48
CA ALA A 30 2.10 -7.44 6.38
C ALA A 30 1.68 -6.17 5.64
N SER A 31 0.99 -5.27 6.33
CA SER A 31 0.53 -4.02 5.76
C SER A 31 0.69 -2.90 6.78
N ASP A 32 1.00 -1.70 6.32
CA ASP A 32 0.98 -0.53 7.19
C ASP A 32 -0.43 -0.27 7.74
N THR A 33 -0.50 0.34 8.92
CA THR A 33 -1.78 0.51 9.62
C THR A 33 -2.33 1.94 9.51
N ARG A 34 -1.55 2.85 8.95
CA ARG A 34 -1.92 4.25 8.78
C ARG A 34 -2.83 4.40 7.56
N VAL A 35 -3.94 5.10 7.73
CA VAL A 35 -4.82 5.52 6.63
C VAL A 35 -4.78 7.04 6.56
N THR A 36 -4.32 7.56 5.43
CA THR A 36 -4.27 8.99 5.16
C THR A 36 -5.21 9.36 4.02
N MET A 37 -5.78 10.56 4.10
CA MET A 37 -6.56 11.17 3.03
C MET A 37 -5.92 12.53 2.73
N GLY A 38 -4.96 12.53 1.79
CA GLY A 38 -4.04 13.65 1.61
C GLY A 38 -3.15 13.83 2.84
N SER A 39 -3.10 15.06 3.38
CA SER A 39 -2.31 15.39 4.58
C SER A 39 -3.01 15.01 5.91
N TYR A 40 -4.24 14.52 5.87
CA TYR A 40 -5.01 14.16 7.07
C TYR A 40 -4.88 12.68 7.40
N VAL A 41 -4.62 12.35 8.67
CA VAL A 41 -4.61 10.95 9.17
C VAL A 41 -6.01 10.59 9.62
N ALA A 42 -6.75 9.90 8.75
CA ALA A 42 -8.12 9.47 9.01
C ALA A 42 -8.19 8.32 10.04
N HIS A 43 -7.20 7.41 10.01
CA HIS A 43 -7.18 6.29 10.96
C HIS A 43 -5.74 5.84 11.25
N LYS A 44 -5.44 5.61 12.53
CA LYS A 44 -4.10 5.19 12.97
C LYS A 44 -3.88 3.67 12.92
N ARG A 45 -4.96 2.87 12.93
CA ARG A 45 -4.92 1.41 12.98
C ARG A 45 -5.89 0.73 12.01
N GLY A 46 -5.86 1.11 10.74
CA GLY A 46 -6.73 0.56 9.71
C GLY A 46 -6.40 -0.89 9.42
N LYS A 47 -7.40 -1.76 9.41
CA LYS A 47 -7.24 -3.15 8.97
C LYS A 47 -7.31 -3.20 7.44
N LYS A 48 -6.22 -3.67 6.82
CA LYS A 48 -6.07 -3.77 5.36
C LYS A 48 -6.00 -5.22 4.84
N ILE A 49 -5.67 -6.16 5.72
CA ILE A 49 -5.62 -7.59 5.43
C ILE A 49 -6.92 -8.20 5.97
N TYR A 50 -7.75 -8.78 5.09
CA TYR A 50 -9.01 -9.45 5.42
C TYR A 50 -8.93 -10.94 5.18
#